data_AF-A0A9E8ADR7-F1
#
_entry.id   AF-A0A9E8ADR7-F1
#
_cell.length_a   1.000
_cell.length_b   1.000
_cell.length_c   1.000
_cell.angle_alpha   90.00
_cell.angle_beta   90.00
_cell.angle_gamma   90.00
#
_symmetry.space_group_name_H-M   'P 1'
#
loop_
_entity.id
_entity.type
_entity.pdbx_description
1 polymer ?
#
loop_
_entity_poly.entity_id
_entity_poly.type
_entity_poly.pdbx_seq_one_letter_code
_entity_poly.pdbx_strand_id
1 'polypeptide(L)'
;MLNMFIYWLIMILCLFNFLINTTHLLCLLLSLEFFMLMIYMIMCMLCMDYNNESYMGFYYLTIMVCDGGLGLSLLVVIIRSHGSEMVNNMIMNL
;
A
#
# COMPACT_ATOMS: atom_id res chain seq x y z
N MET A 1 21.37 10.72 4.67
CA MET A 1 21.42 9.77 5.81
C MET A 1 20.24 9.93 6.77
N LEU A 2 20.09 11.07 7.47
CA LEU A 2 19.02 11.25 8.47
C LEU A 2 17.60 11.18 7.88
N ASN A 3 17.37 11.79 6.71
CA ASN A 3 16.08 11.71 6.00
C ASN A 3 15.71 10.26 5.61
N MET A 4 16.69 9.46 5.16
CA MET A 4 16.45 8.05 4.83
C MET A 4 16.00 7.29 6.07
N PHE A 5 16.64 7.51 7.22
CA PHE A 5 16.25 6.90 8.48
C PHE A 5 14.83 7.27 8.91
N ILE A 6 14.44 8.54 8.73
CA ILE A 6 13.06 9.01 9.00
C ILE A 6 12.05 8.30 8.10
N TYR A 7 12.31 8.17 6.80
CA TYR A 7 11.42 7.45 5.89
C TYR A 7 11.26 5.97 6.24
N TRP A 8 12.36 5.31 6.65
CA TRP A 8 12.32 3.94 7.14
C TRP A 8 11.47 3.79 8.41
N LEU A 9 11.60 4.72 9.37
CA LEU A 9 10.76 4.72 10.57
C LEU A 9 9.28 4.90 10.24
N ILE A 10 8.94 5.83 9.34
CA ILE A 10 7.55 6.06 8.93
C ILE A 10 6.98 4.82 8.24
N MET A 11 7.78 4.14 7.42
CA MET A 11 7.36 2.92 6.74
C MET A 11 7.06 1.78 7.74
N ILE A 12 7.89 1.62 8.77
CA ILE A 12 7.64 0.65 9.85
C ILE A 12 6.38 1.00 10.64
N LEU A 13 6.17 2.28 10.99
CA LEU A 13 4.96 2.73 11.68
C LEU A 13 3.70 2.50 10.85
N CYS A 14 3.78 2.72 9.54
CA CYS A 14 2.69 2.43 8.61
C CYS A 14 2.36 0.94 8.57
N LEU A 15 3.37 0.07 8.50
CA LEU A 15 3.18 -1.39 8.57
C LEU A 15 2.53 -1.82 9.88
N PHE A 16 2.94 -1.25 11.02
CA PHE A 16 2.28 -1.53 12.29
C PHE A 16 0.80 -1.10 12.27
N ASN A 17 0.49 0.07 11.70
CA ASN A 17 -0.88 0.54 11.57
C ASN A 17 -1.73 -0.38 10.66
N PHE A 18 -1.15 -0.88 9.58
CA PHE A 18 -1.79 -1.85 8.69
C PHE A 18 -2.15 -3.15 9.43
N LEU A 19 -1.24 -3.66 10.26
CA LEU A 19 -1.46 -4.88 11.04
C LEU A 19 -2.56 -4.72 12.11
N ILE A 20 -2.73 -3.52 12.65
CA ILE A 20 -3.71 -3.24 13.71
C ILE A 20 -5.10 -2.94 13.13
N ASN A 21 -5.18 -2.20 12.01
CA ASN A 21 -6.44 -1.73 11.43
C ASN A 21 -7.02 -2.73 10.40
N THR A 22 -7.26 -3.96 10.83
CA THR A 22 -7.76 -5.06 9.97
C THR A 22 -9.29 -5.19 9.95
N THR A 23 -10.04 -4.29 10.59
CA THR A 23 -11.49 -4.42 10.74
C THR A 23 -12.26 -4.08 9.47
N HIS A 24 -11.90 -2.98 8.80
CA HIS A 24 -12.53 -2.52 7.57
C HIS A 24 -11.59 -2.72 6.38
N LEU A 25 -12.04 -3.50 5.40
CA LEU A 25 -11.25 -3.82 4.20
C LEU A 25 -10.78 -2.55 3.46
N LEU A 26 -11.62 -1.52 3.37
CA LEU A 26 -11.25 -0.25 2.73
C LEU A 26 -10.07 0.45 3.41
N CYS A 27 -10.03 0.45 4.75
CA CYS A 27 -8.93 1.04 5.51
C CYS A 27 -7.62 0.26 5.31
N LEU A 28 -7.73 -1.05 5.14
CA LEU A 28 -6.61 -1.94 4.81
C LEU A 28 -6.05 -1.64 3.41
N LEU A 29 -6.91 -1.43 2.40
CA LEU A 29 -6.45 -1.03 1.07
C LEU A 29 -5.77 0.34 1.06
N LEU A 30 -6.35 1.33 1.76
CA LEU A 30 -5.78 2.68 1.83
C LEU A 30 -4.40 2.69 2.50
N SER A 31 -4.22 1.88 3.55
CA SER A 31 -2.93 1.75 4.22
C SER A 31 -1.90 1.03 3.35
N LEU A 32 -2.32 0.11 2.48
CA LEU A 32 -1.45 -0.54 1.49
C LEU A 32 -1.02 0.42 0.37
N GLU A 33 -1.92 1.26 -0.14
CA GLU A 33 -1.56 2.31 -1.11
C GLU A 33 -0.55 3.30 -0.52
N PHE A 34 -0.75 3.72 0.73
CA PHE A 34 0.19 4.60 1.42
C PHE A 34 1.57 3.94 1.60
N PHE A 35 1.61 2.65 1.94
CA PHE A 35 2.87 1.89 2.04
C PHE A 35 3.65 1.88 0.72
N MET A 36 2.97 1.61 -0.39
CA MET A 36 3.58 1.57 -1.72
C MET A 36 4.10 2.94 -2.17
N LEU A 37 3.43 4.04 -1.79
CA LEU A 37 3.92 5.41 -1.99
C LEU A 37 5.18 5.71 -1.16
N MET A 38 5.26 5.24 0.08
CA MET A 38 6.46 5.42 0.92
C MET A 38 7.68 4.70 0.32
N ILE A 39 7.49 3.53 -0.28
CA ILE A 39 8.54 2.83 -1.04
C ILE A 39 8.99 3.67 -2.25
N TYR A 40 8.04 4.25 -3.00
CA TYR A 40 8.37 5.14 -4.12
C TYR A 40 9.24 6.33 -3.67
N MET A 41 8.91 6.95 -2.54
CA MET A 41 9.70 8.07 -2.00
C MET A 41 11.13 7.65 -1.66
N ILE A 42 11.33 6.47 -1.07
CA ILE A 42 12.68 5.94 -0.79
C ILE A 42 13.43 5.67 -2.09
N MET A 43 12.78 5.08 -3.10
CA MET A 43 13.36 4.83 -4.42
C MET A 43 13.79 6.14 -5.11
N CYS A 44 12.97 7.18 -5.07
CA CYS A 44 13.31 8.50 -5.60
C CYS A 44 14.56 9.08 -4.93
N MET A 45 14.65 8.99 -3.59
CA MET A 45 15.82 9.49 -2.85
C MET A 45 17.09 8.71 -3.23
N LEU A 46 17.00 7.39 -3.41
CA LEU A 46 18.14 6.58 -3.87
C LEU A 46 18.54 6.97 -5.30
N CYS A 47 17.60 7.15 -6.22
CA CYS A 47 17.90 7.52 -7.60
C CYS A 47 18.54 8.91 -7.74
N MET A 48 18.28 9.85 -6.82
CA MET A 48 18.95 11.16 -6.81
C MET A 48 20.45 11.04 -6.58
N ASP A 49 20.89 10.06 -5.79
CA ASP A 49 22.33 9.83 -5.53
C ASP A 49 23.04 9.15 -6.72
N TYR A 50 22.29 8.47 -7.60
CA TYR A 50 22.84 7.67 -8.73
C TYR A 50 22.69 8.31 -10.12
N ASN A 51 22.37 9.62 -10.21
CA ASN A 51 22.32 10.38 -11.48
C ASN A 51 21.62 9.64 -12.65
N ASN A 52 20.28 9.63 -12.66
CA ASN A 52 19.39 9.48 -13.84
C ASN A 52 18.70 8.13 -14.15
N GLU A 53 18.11 7.45 -13.17
CA GLU A 53 17.11 6.40 -13.46
C GLU A 53 15.69 6.80 -13.00
N SER A 54 15.28 8.06 -13.23
CA SER A 54 13.92 8.53 -12.92
C SER A 54 12.83 7.77 -13.69
N TYR A 55 13.17 7.18 -14.84
CA TYR A 55 12.30 6.29 -15.61
C TYR A 55 11.87 5.04 -14.83
N MET A 56 12.75 4.50 -13.98
CA MET A 56 12.43 3.35 -13.13
C MET A 56 11.33 3.68 -12.12
N GLY A 57 11.29 4.92 -11.63
CA GLY A 57 10.23 5.41 -10.75
C GLY A 57 8.87 5.46 -11.43
N PHE A 58 8.81 5.92 -12.69
CA PHE A 58 7.56 5.93 -13.45
C PHE A 58 7.03 4.52 -13.72
N TYR A 59 7.91 3.57 -14.04
CA TYR A 59 7.52 2.18 -14.21
C TYR A 59 6.92 1.59 -12.92
N TYR A 60 7.55 1.83 -11.77
CA TYR A 60 7.04 1.41 -10.46
C TYR A 60 5.63 1.97 -10.19
N LEU A 61 5.40 3.26 -10.46
CA LEU A 61 4.08 3.88 -10.25
C LEU A 61 2.99 3.23 -11.11
N THR A 62 3.30 2.87 -12.37
CA THR A 62 2.28 2.22 -13.23
C THR A 62 1.86 0.85 -12.72
N ILE A 63 2.79 0.05 -12.22
CA ILE A 63 2.47 -1.27 -11.63
C ILE A 63 1.65 -1.08 -10.35
N MET A 64 2.06 -0.14 -9.50
CA MET A 64 1.38 0.15 -8.23
C MET A 64 -0.09 0.57 -8.44
N VAL A 65 -0.39 1.40 -9.43
CA VAL A 65 -1.76 1.80 -9.75
C VAL A 65 -2.59 0.61 -10.27
N CYS A 66 -1.98 -0.30 -11.05
CA CYS A 66 -2.65 -1.52 -11.50
C CYS A 66 -3.01 -2.45 -10.32
N ASP A 67 -2.10 -2.64 -9.37
CA ASP A 67 -2.35 -3.43 -8.16
C ASP A 67 -3.43 -2.79 -7.27
N GLY A 68 -3.43 -1.45 -7.17
CA GLY A 68 -4.50 -0.70 -6.51
C GLY A 68 -5.87 -0.95 -7.18
N GLY A 69 -5.94 -0.85 -8.50
CA GLY A 69 -7.16 -1.13 -9.27
C GLY A 69 -7.67 -2.57 -9.09
N LEU A 70 -6.77 -3.55 -9.08
CA LEU A 70 -7.10 -4.94 -8.76
C LEU A 70 -7.65 -5.08 -7.32
N GLY A 71 -7.02 -4.43 -6.34
CA GLY A 71 -7.49 -4.40 -4.96
C GLY A 71 -8.92 -3.86 -4.82
N LEU A 72 -9.21 -2.71 -5.44
CA LEU A 72 -10.56 -2.12 -5.43
C LEU A 72 -11.59 -3.02 -6.12
N SER A 73 -11.21 -3.69 -7.22
CA SER A 73 -12.11 -4.62 -7.90
C SER A 73 -12.50 -5.81 -7.02
N LEU A 74 -11.57 -6.35 -6.24
CA LEU A 74 -11.83 -7.40 -5.25
C LEU A 74 -12.76 -6.91 -4.14
N LEU A 75 -12.54 -5.68 -3.65
CA LEU A 75 -13.40 -5.07 -2.64
C LEU A 75 -14.85 -4.97 -3.13
N VAL A 76 -15.08 -4.59 -4.39
CA VAL A 76 -16.45 -4.54 -4.96
C VAL A 76 -17.09 -5.93 -5.01
N VAL A 77 -16.34 -6.98 -5.36
CA VAL A 77 -16.86 -8.36 -5.37
C VAL A 77 -17.26 -8.80 -3.95
N ILE A 78 -16.43 -8.51 -2.95
CA ILE A 78 -16.69 -8.86 -1.55
C ILE A 78 -17.93 -8.16 -1.00
N ILE A 79 -18.11 -6.87 -1.32
CA ILE A 79 -19.30 -6.11 -0.90
C ILE A 79 -20.57 -6.71 -1.52
N ARG A 80 -20.52 -7.15 -2.79
CA ARG A 80 -21.69 -7.75 -3.45
C ARG A 80 -22.01 -9.17 -2.98
N SER A 81 -21.03 -9.93 -2.47
CA SER A 81 -21.25 -11.31 -2.00
C SER A 81 -21.64 -11.40 -0.53
N HIS A 82 -20.98 -10.65 0.36
CA HIS A 82 -21.14 -10.78 1.81
C HIS A 82 -21.81 -9.60 2.50
N GLY A 83 -22.09 -8.49 1.80
CA GLY A 83 -22.92 -7.38 2.29
C GLY A 83 -22.35 -6.58 3.46
N SER A 84 -21.36 -7.08 4.20
CA SER A 84 -20.66 -6.37 5.28
C SER A 84 -19.16 -6.25 4.98
N GLU A 85 -18.64 -5.03 5.17
CA GLU A 85 -17.24 -4.66 4.93
C GLU A 85 -16.26 -5.21 5.99
N MET A 86 -16.74 -6.02 6.93
CA MET A 86 -15.93 -6.56 8.01
C MET A 86 -15.17 -7.79 7.55
N VAL A 87 -13.84 -7.70 7.57
CA VAL A 87 -12.92 -8.81 7.26
C VAL A 87 -13.23 -10.07 8.09
N ASN A 88 -13.73 -9.87 9.33
CA ASN A 88 -14.07 -10.96 10.24
C ASN A 88 -15.18 -11.88 9.71
N ASN A 89 -16.12 -11.37 8.91
CA ASN A 89 -17.17 -12.20 8.28
C ASN A 89 -16.64 -13.03 7.10
N MET A 90 -15.53 -12.63 6.47
CA MET A 90 -14.89 -13.43 5.42
C MET A 90 -14.12 -14.61 6.00
N ILE A 91 -13.42 -14.42 7.12
CA ILE A 91 -12.65 -15.50 7.79
C ILE A 91 -13.58 -16.56 8.38
N MET A 92 -14.80 -16.19 8.82
CA MET A 92 -15.75 -17.14 9.40
C MET A 92 -16.48 -18.01 8.36
N ASN A 93 -16.38 -17.68 7.07
CA ASN A 93 -17.01 -18.39 5.95
C ASN A 93 -16.01 -19.10 5.01
N LEU A 94 -14.71 -19.10 5.37
CA LEU A 94 -13.64 -19.90 4.75
C LEU A 94 -13.21 -20.98 5.74
#